data_AF-A0A2U3ES03-F1
#
_entry.id   AF-A0A2U3ES03-F1
#
_cell.length_a   1.000
_cell.length_b   1.000
_cell.length_c   1.000
_cell.angle_alpha   90.00
_cell.angle_beta   90.00
_cell.angle_gamma   90.00
#
_symmetry.space_group_name_H-M   'P 1'
#
loop_
_entity.id
_entity.type
_entity.pdbx_description
1 polymer ?
#
loop_
_entity_poly.entity_id
_entity_poly.type
_entity_poly.pdbx_seq_one_letter_code
_entity_poly.pdbx_strand_id
1 'polypeptide(L)' 'MSKNTTYREVATMAARSETDGNYSQAALLWCTASTLAKNTTNGAWCQNRAELCERKRASDAGPR' A
#
# COMPACT_ATOMS: atom_id res chain seq x y z
N MET A 1 17.80 5.32 -17.46
CA MET A 1 16.45 4.94 -17.01
C MET A 1 16.02 5.91 -15.93
N SER A 2 15.22 6.92 -16.27
CA SER A 2 14.76 7.93 -15.31
C SER A 2 13.63 7.34 -14.45
N LYS A 3 14.01 6.65 -13.38
CA LYS A 3 13.08 6.10 -12.38
C LYS A 3 12.62 7.22 -11.45
N ASN A 4 11.76 8.10 -11.94
CA ASN A 4 10.90 8.88 -11.07
C ASN A 4 9.77 7.96 -10.64
N THR A 5 10.05 7.05 -9.70
CA THR A 5 9.04 6.16 -9.12
C THR A 5 7.99 7.04 -8.45
N THR A 6 6.89 7.31 -9.15
CA THR A 6 5.83 8.20 -8.66
C THR A 6 4.94 7.44 -7.68
N TYR A 7 4.21 8.17 -6.83
CA TYR A 7 3.20 7.57 -5.96
C TYR A 7 2.26 6.63 -6.73
N ARG A 8 1.99 6.91 -8.02
CA ARG A 8 1.14 6.10 -8.90
C ARG A 8 1.73 4.72 -9.19
N GLU A 9 3.04 4.61 -9.40
CA GLU A 9 3.68 3.31 -9.62
C GLU A 9 3.68 2.48 -8.35
N VAL A 10 4.03 3.10 -7.22
CA VAL A 10 4.02 2.42 -5.91
C VAL A 10 2.60 1.99 -5.54
N ALA A 11 1.59 2.83 -5.77
CA ALA A 11 0.18 2.48 -5.58
C ALA A 11 -0.28 1.35 -6.50
N THR A 12 0.21 1.31 -7.75
CA THR A 12 -0.10 0.21 -8.69
C THR A 12 0.51 -1.10 -8.21
N MET A 13 1.75 -1.07 -7.70
CA MET A 13 2.38 -2.24 -7.09
C MET A 13 1.63 -2.68 -5.83
N ALA A 14 1.20 -1.74 -4.98
CA ALA A 14 0.44 -2.02 -3.78
C ALA A 14 -0.88 -2.74 -4.10
N ALA A 15 -1.64 -2.23 -5.08
CA ALA A 15 -2.89 -2.84 -5.54
C ALA A 15 -2.69 -4.25 -6.12
N ARG A 16 -1.58 -4.48 -6.81
CA ARG A 16 -1.22 -5.83 -7.28
C ARG A 16 -0.95 -6.77 -6.11
N SER A 17 -0.20 -6.32 -5.11
CA SER A 17 0.05 -7.11 -3.89
C SER A 17 -1.24 -7.41 -3.11
N GLU A 18 -2.20 -6.49 -3.06
CA GLU A 18 -3.53 -6.76 -2.47
C GLU A 18 -4.30 -7.86 -3.22
N THR A 19 -4.19 -7.86 -4.55
CA THR A 19 -4.86 -8.86 -5.41
C THR A 19 -4.22 -10.24 -5.26
N ASP A 20 -2.91 -10.27 -5.06
CA ASP A 20 -2.12 -11.49 -4.84
C ASP A 20 -2.31 -12.07 -3.42
N GLY A 21 -3.03 -11.37 -2.53
CA GLY A 21 -3.19 -11.76 -1.12
C GLY A 21 -1.99 -11.40 -0.25
N ASN A 22 -0.97 -10.77 -0.82
CA ASN A 22 0.24 -10.31 -0.14
C ASN A 22 0.02 -8.96 0.58
N TYR A 23 -0.89 -8.97 1.57
CA TYR A 23 -1.26 -7.78 2.32
C TYR A 23 -0.11 -7.15 3.12
N SER A 24 0.88 -7.94 3.53
CA SER A 24 2.11 -7.47 4.18
C SER A 24 2.88 -6.50 3.30
N GLN A 25 3.11 -6.89 2.04
CA GLN A 25 3.84 -6.07 1.08
C GLN A 25 2.99 -4.91 0.57
N ALA A 26 1.67 -5.12 0.41
CA ALA A 26 0.74 -4.06 0.07
C ALA A 26 0.74 -2.92 1.10
N ALA A 27 0.74 -3.22 2.40
CA ALA A 27 0.75 -2.20 3.45
C ALA A 27 2.02 -1.32 3.39
N LEU A 28 3.19 -1.94 3.20
CA LEU A 28 4.46 -1.23 3.03
C LEU A 28 4.45 -0.33 1.78
N LEU A 29 3.94 -0.83 0.66
CA LEU A 29 3.84 -0.07 -0.58
C LEU A 29 2.86 1.09 -0.44
N TRP A 30 1.72 0.88 0.21
CA TRP A 30 0.75 1.95 0.51
C TRP A 30 1.33 3.04 1.41
N CYS A 31 2.09 2.67 2.44
CA CYS A 31 2.81 3.62 3.28
C CYS A 31 3.87 4.39 2.48
N THR A 32 4.60 3.72 1.59
CA THR A 32 5.57 4.38 0.71
C THR A 32 4.89 5.31 -0.30
N ALA A 33 3.72 4.94 -0.81
CA ALA A 33 2.94 5.77 -1.72
C ALA A 33 2.40 7.03 -1.00
N SER A 34 2.08 6.94 0.30
CA SER A 34 1.61 8.10 1.07
C SER A 34 2.71 9.13 1.29
N THR A 35 3.96 8.71 1.51
CA THR A 35 5.10 9.64 1.66
C THR A 35 5.52 10.28 0.34
N LEU A 36 5.30 9.59 -0.79
CA LEU A 36 5.54 10.11 -2.14
C LEU A 36 4.39 10.99 -2.66
N ALA A 37 3.22 10.94 -2.02
CA ALA A 37 2.06 11.72 -2.41
C ALA A 37 2.29 13.20 -2.07
N LYS A 38 2.32 14.06 -3.09
CA LYS A 38 2.42 15.52 -2.91
C LYS A 38 1.13 16.14 -2.34
N ASN A 39 0.01 15.44 -2.49
CA ASN A 39 -1.31 15.89 -2.05
C ASN A 39 -1.72 15.17 -0.77
N THR A 40 -2.19 15.94 0.22
CA THR A 40 -2.70 15.42 1.50
C THR A 40 -3.83 14.40 1.30
N THR A 41 -4.73 14.62 0.33
CA THR A 41 -5.80 13.68 0.00
C THR A 41 -5.25 12.32 -0.46
N ASN A 42 -4.24 12.33 -1.33
CA ASN A 42 -3.63 11.10 -1.82
C ASN A 42 -2.82 10.41 -0.72
N GLY A 43 -2.12 11.20 0.12
CA GLY A 43 -1.42 10.69 1.30
C GLY A 43 -2.36 9.98 2.27
N ALA A 44 -3.47 10.64 2.65
CA ALA A 44 -4.48 10.08 3.53
C ALA A 44 -5.15 8.83 2.94
N TRP A 45 -5.44 8.83 1.63
CA TRP A 45 -6.00 7.66 0.96
C TRP A 45 -5.04 6.47 0.99
N CYS A 46 -3.77 6.70 0.69
CA CYS A 46 -2.73 5.67 0.76
C CYS A 46 -2.54 5.15 2.19
N GLN A 47 -2.58 6.04 3.19
CA GLN A 47 -2.44 5.65 4.59
C GLN A 47 -3.60 4.78 5.08
N ASN A 48 -4.85 5.14 4.74
CA ASN A 48 -6.03 4.34 5.05
C ASN A 48 -5.96 2.95 4.39
N ARG A 49 -5.50 2.86 3.14
CA ARG A 49 -5.22 1.59 2.46
C ARG A 49 -4.15 0.76 3.16
N ALA A 50 -3.08 1.39 3.65
CA ALA A 50 -2.04 0.70 4.41
C ALA A 50 -2.61 0.06 5.68
N GLU A 51 -3.39 0.81 6.46
CA GLU A 51 -4.05 0.31 7.66
C GLU A 51 -5.02 -0.84 7.35
N LEU A 52 -5.77 -0.75 6.26
CA LEU A 52 -6.67 -1.81 5.82
C LEU A 52 -5.89 -3.09 5.47
N CYS A 53 -4.79 -2.96 4.74
CA CYS A 53 -3.91 -4.08 4.42
C CYS A 53 -3.30 -4.69 5.69
N GLU A 54 -2.90 -3.89 6.67
CA GLU A 54 -2.41 -4.41 7.96
C GLU A 54 -3.49 -5.18 8.73
N ARG A 55 -4.73 -4.69 8.74
CA ARG A 55 -5.86 -5.41 9.33
C ARG A 55 -6.17 -6.72 8.62
N LYS A 56 -6.05 -6.75 7.29
CA LYS A 56 -6.20 -7.96 6.47
C LYS A 56 -5.09 -8.97 6.77
N ARG A 57 -3.83 -8.52 6.85
CA ARG A 57 -2.70 -9.36 7.29
C ARG A 57 -2.96 -9.95 8.68
N ALA A 58 -3.43 -9.14 9.63
CA ALA A 58 -3.70 -9.60 10.99
C ALA A 58 -4.88 -10.59 11.06
N SER A 59 -5.90 -10.42 10.20
CA SER A 59 -7.02 -11.38 10.11
C SER A 59 -6.63 -12.68 9.42
N ASP A 60 -5.74 -12.65 8.43
CA ASP A 60 -5.21 -13.85 7.77
C ASP A 60 -4.24 -14.63 8.66
N ALA A 61 -3.55 -13.94 9.57
CA ALA A 61 -2.67 -14.52 10.58
C ALA A 61 -3.42 -15.07 11.84
N GLY A 62 -4.76 -15.17 11.80
CA GLY A 62 -5.54 -15.81 12.85
C GLY A 62 -5.34 -17.34 12.88
N PRO A 63 -5.34 -17.98 14.07
CA PRO A 63 -4.93 -19.37 14.21
C PRO A 63 -5.91 -20.31 13.50
N ARG A 64 -5.43 -21.05 12.51
CA ARG A 64 -6.10 -22.26 12.01
C ARG A 64 -5.90 -23.41 12.98
#